data_AF-A0A2W4QTC1-F1
#
_entry.id   AF-A0A2W4QTC1-F1
#
_cell.length_a   1.000
_cell.length_b   1.000
_cell.length_c   1.000
_cell.angle_alpha   90.00
_cell.angle_beta   90.00
_cell.angle_gamma   90.00
#
_symmetry.space_group_name_H-M   'P 1'
#
loop_
_entity.id
_entity.type
_entity.pdbx_description
1 polymer ?
#
loop_
_entity_poly.entity_id
_entity_poly.type
_entity_poly.pdbx_seq_one_letter_code
_entity_poly.pdbx_strand_id
1 'polypeptide(L)'
;MKLRYFLLAIFLSTVVTVNAQKWPFELWHEGKIVLVSGDTLRGRVKYDLMQDLVQFDRPNRPAEVFTPRKVLYFEIFDKTVNKYRSFFALPYNATTGYRTSIFFELMEEGNLTLLAREALEYRTYNSPYYFGTFSRQVLVHKYFFLEEDGAIVEFEGNRSDLLALMGNKAETVEKYMKENRLRFEEKYDLAQIVAYYNSLSGNSVN
;
A
#
# COMPACT_ATOMS: atom_id res chain seq x y z
N MET A 1 -57.24 -18.55 -44.75
CA MET A 1 -56.61 -17.23 -44.96
C MET A 1 -55.40 -17.11 -44.04
N LYS A 2 -54.20 -16.97 -44.63
CA LYS A 2 -52.92 -16.79 -43.93
C LYS A 2 -52.76 -15.31 -43.56
N LEU A 3 -52.45 -14.98 -42.31
CA LEU A 3 -52.00 -13.65 -41.88
C LEU A 3 -51.19 -13.81 -40.58
N ARG A 4 -49.86 -13.92 -40.69
CA ARG A 4 -48.84 -12.86 -40.55
C ARG A 4 -48.35 -12.68 -39.10
N TYR A 5 -47.10 -13.06 -38.91
CA TYR A 5 -46.05 -12.46 -38.08
C TYR A 5 -46.40 -11.98 -36.67
N PHE A 6 -45.90 -12.71 -35.67
CA PHE A 6 -45.30 -12.08 -34.50
C PHE A 6 -44.05 -12.88 -34.10
N LEU A 7 -42.95 -12.65 -34.83
CA LEU A 7 -41.61 -13.02 -34.39
C LEU A 7 -41.27 -12.09 -33.22
N LEU A 8 -41.58 -12.53 -32.01
CA LEU A 8 -41.13 -11.90 -30.78
C LEU A 8 -39.63 -12.21 -30.64
N ALA A 9 -38.79 -11.32 -31.15
CA ALA A 9 -37.35 -11.36 -30.94
C ALA A 9 -37.07 -11.10 -29.45
N ILE A 10 -36.76 -12.16 -28.71
CA ILE A 10 -36.26 -12.09 -27.34
C ILE A 10 -34.82 -11.56 -27.43
N PHE A 11 -34.65 -10.25 -27.23
CA PHE A 11 -33.35 -9.63 -27.05
C PHE A 11 -32.88 -9.92 -25.61
N LEU A 12 -32.33 -11.11 -25.41
CA LEU A 12 -31.71 -11.50 -24.14
C LEU A 12 -30.39 -10.74 -24.00
N SER A 13 -30.45 -9.54 -23.42
CA SER A 13 -29.27 -8.77 -23.05
C SER A 13 -28.60 -9.46 -21.86
N THR A 14 -27.59 -10.28 -22.15
CA THR A 14 -26.67 -10.74 -21.11
C THR A 14 -25.89 -9.53 -20.60
N VAL A 15 -26.21 -9.10 -19.38
CA VAL A 15 -25.41 -8.09 -18.68
C VAL A 15 -24.06 -8.74 -18.36
N VAL A 16 -23.08 -8.54 -19.24
CA VAL A 16 -21.69 -8.87 -18.96
C VAL A 16 -21.25 -7.91 -17.87
N THR A 17 -21.14 -8.40 -16.64
CA THR A 17 -20.55 -7.64 -15.55
C THR A 17 -19.05 -7.49 -15.83
N VAL A 18 -18.67 -6.34 -16.36
CA VAL A 18 -17.25 -5.96 -16.44
C VAL A 18 -16.78 -5.73 -15.01
N ASN A 19 -16.09 -6.72 -14.43
CA ASN A 19 -15.41 -6.54 -13.16
C ASN A 19 -14.21 -5.61 -13.38
N ALA A 20 -14.38 -4.33 -13.04
CA ALA A 20 -13.25 -3.41 -12.92
C ALA A 20 -12.33 -3.90 -11.79
N GLN A 21 -11.02 -3.78 -12.00
CA GLN A 21 -10.02 -4.04 -10.96
C GLN A 21 -10.34 -3.14 -9.77
N LYS A 22 -10.58 -3.74 -8.60
CA LYS A 22 -10.70 -3.02 -7.34
C LYS A 22 -9.37 -3.00 -6.62
N TRP A 23 -9.00 -1.84 -6.09
CA TRP A 23 -7.79 -1.67 -5.30
C TRP A 23 -8.08 -1.80 -3.81
N PRO A 24 -7.10 -2.20 -2.97
CA PRO A 24 -7.29 -2.30 -1.53
C PRO A 24 -7.86 -1.01 -0.89
N PHE A 25 -7.31 0.15 -1.24
CA PHE A 25 -7.78 1.46 -0.74
C PHE A 25 -9.24 1.79 -1.13
N GLU A 26 -9.83 1.11 -2.12
CA GLU A 26 -11.23 1.33 -2.50
C GLU A 26 -12.23 0.61 -1.60
N LEU A 27 -11.75 -0.37 -0.82
CA LEU A 27 -12.54 -1.29 -0.02
C LEU A 27 -12.69 -0.82 1.42
N TRP A 28 -13.75 -1.32 2.07
CA TRP A 28 -13.93 -1.22 3.52
C TRP A 28 -13.31 -2.43 4.21
N HIS A 29 -12.51 -2.18 5.22
CA HIS A 29 -11.80 -3.19 5.99
C HIS A 29 -12.21 -3.15 7.46
N GLU A 30 -12.22 -4.28 8.14
CA GLU A 30 -12.33 -4.27 9.60
C GLU A 30 -11.04 -3.70 10.19
N GLY A 31 -11.14 -2.82 11.19
CA GLY A 31 -9.97 -2.12 11.70
C GLY A 31 -10.23 -1.20 12.88
N LYS A 32 -9.25 -0.35 13.16
CA LYS A 32 -9.35 0.70 14.17
C LYS A 32 -8.61 1.97 13.73
N ILE A 33 -9.04 3.11 14.23
CA ILE A 33 -8.38 4.41 14.08
C ILE A 33 -8.11 4.95 15.48
N VAL A 34 -6.87 5.32 15.76
CA VAL A 34 -6.47 5.97 17.01
C VAL A 34 -6.25 7.45 16.72
N LEU A 35 -7.03 8.30 17.39
CA LEU A 35 -7.01 9.74 17.20
C LEU A 35 -5.96 10.40 18.11
N VAL A 36 -5.52 11.60 17.72
CA VAL A 36 -4.63 12.45 18.53
C VAL A 36 -5.29 12.85 19.85
N SER A 37 -6.63 12.87 19.92
CA SER A 37 -7.37 13.09 21.17
C SER A 37 -7.21 11.97 22.20
N GLY A 38 -6.68 10.81 21.79
CA GLY A 38 -6.62 9.58 22.60
C GLY A 38 -7.80 8.62 22.36
N ASP A 39 -8.83 9.04 21.62
CA ASP A 39 -9.96 8.17 21.29
C ASP A 39 -9.56 7.07 20.31
N THR A 40 -10.15 5.88 20.46
CA THR A 40 -10.02 4.77 19.51
C THR A 40 -11.36 4.41 18.91
N LEU A 41 -11.49 4.55 17.60
CA LEU A 41 -12.65 4.13 16.82
C LEU A 41 -12.42 2.72 16.30
N ARG A 42 -13.35 1.79 16.52
CA ARG A 42 -13.27 0.40 16.05
C ARG A 42 -14.45 0.08 15.14
N GLY A 43 -14.19 -0.51 13.98
CA GLY A 43 -15.21 -0.79 12.98
C GLY A 43 -14.63 -0.81 11.58
N ARG A 44 -15.46 -0.47 10.58
CA ARG A 44 -15.02 -0.47 9.19
C ARG A 44 -14.23 0.79 8.86
N VAL A 45 -13.03 0.59 8.33
CA VAL A 45 -12.06 1.61 7.95
C VAL A 45 -11.80 1.50 6.46
N LYS A 46 -11.79 2.64 5.79
CA LYS A 46 -11.33 2.77 4.40
C LYS A 46 -10.27 3.86 4.37
N TYR A 47 -9.27 3.73 3.52
CA TYR A 47 -8.15 4.67 3.47
C TYR A 47 -7.89 5.10 2.04
N ASP A 48 -7.24 6.25 1.86
CA ASP A 48 -6.69 6.72 0.60
C ASP A 48 -5.35 7.39 0.91
N LEU A 49 -4.25 6.70 0.66
CA LEU A 49 -2.91 7.24 0.92
C LEU A 49 -2.54 8.34 -0.07
N MET A 50 -3.13 8.39 -1.26
CA MET A 50 -2.80 9.44 -2.25
C MET A 50 -3.42 10.79 -1.86
N GLN A 51 -4.59 10.76 -1.23
CA GLN A 51 -5.28 11.95 -0.71
C GLN A 51 -5.01 12.20 0.78
N ASP A 52 -4.26 11.31 1.44
CA ASP A 52 -4.01 11.33 2.88
C ASP A 52 -5.31 11.40 3.69
N LEU A 53 -6.23 10.48 3.42
CA LEU A 53 -7.52 10.37 4.10
C LEU A 53 -7.71 8.98 4.72
N VAL A 54 -8.34 8.94 5.88
CA VAL A 54 -8.92 7.72 6.44
C VAL A 54 -10.38 7.97 6.80
N GLN A 55 -11.23 7.04 6.42
CA GLN A 55 -12.67 7.10 6.58
C GLN A 55 -13.12 6.04 7.58
N PHE A 56 -14.03 6.40 8.46
CA PHE A 56 -14.63 5.52 9.43
C PHE A 56 -16.13 5.41 9.19
N ASP A 57 -16.61 4.20 8.99
CA ASP A 57 -18.02 3.95 8.83
C ASP A 57 -18.70 3.69 10.19
N ARG A 58 -19.80 4.39 10.43
CA ARG A 58 -20.66 4.18 11.60
C ARG A 58 -22.03 3.72 11.14
N PRO A 59 -22.65 2.75 11.84
CA PRO A 59 -24.03 2.39 11.58
C PRO A 59 -24.95 3.61 11.63
N ASN A 60 -25.79 3.77 10.60
CA ASN A 60 -26.82 4.82 10.51
C ASN A 60 -26.31 6.26 10.52
N ARG A 61 -25.05 6.51 10.17
CA ARG A 61 -24.49 7.86 9.98
C ARG A 61 -23.63 7.90 8.71
N PRO A 62 -23.46 9.08 8.08
CA PRO A 62 -22.46 9.24 7.04
C PRO A 62 -21.07 8.88 7.57
N ALA A 63 -20.23 8.31 6.70
CA ALA A 63 -18.85 8.01 7.05
C ALA A 63 -18.09 9.29 7.45
N GLU A 64 -17.36 9.23 8.55
CA GLU A 64 -16.48 10.31 8.99
C GLU A 64 -15.17 10.23 8.24
N VAL A 65 -14.59 11.39 7.91
CA VAL A 65 -13.31 11.48 7.19
C VAL A 65 -12.30 12.21 8.06
N PHE A 66 -11.12 11.63 8.21
CA PHE A 66 -10.01 12.15 9.00
C PHE A 66 -8.79 12.37 8.14
N THR A 67 -8.03 13.41 8.48
CA THR A 67 -6.70 13.72 7.92
C THR A 67 -5.61 13.34 8.93
N PRO A 68 -4.32 13.28 8.52
CA PRO A 68 -3.21 12.93 9.41
C PRO A 68 -3.09 13.83 10.64
N ARG A 69 -3.62 15.05 10.58
CA ARG A 69 -3.62 15.99 11.72
C ARG A 69 -4.46 15.51 12.92
N LYS A 70 -5.42 14.62 12.70
CA LYS A 70 -6.34 14.11 13.74
C LYS A 70 -6.06 12.67 14.14
N VAL A 71 -5.18 11.98 13.43
CA VAL A 71 -4.97 10.52 13.55
C VAL A 71 -3.52 10.29 13.95
N LEU A 72 -3.28 9.44 14.95
CA LEU A 72 -1.95 8.94 15.27
C LEU A 72 -1.59 7.79 14.34
N TYR A 73 -2.45 6.76 14.33
CA TYR A 73 -2.32 5.61 13.46
C TYR A 73 -3.67 4.93 13.25
N PHE A 74 -3.76 4.10 12.23
CA PHE A 74 -4.87 3.20 12.01
C PHE A 74 -4.38 1.82 11.60
N GLU A 75 -5.20 0.81 11.85
CA GLU A 75 -4.93 -0.57 11.46
C GLU A 75 -6.13 -1.11 10.70
N ILE A 76 -5.86 -1.94 9.70
CA ILE A 76 -6.89 -2.67 8.97
C ILE A 76 -6.51 -4.14 8.87
N PHE A 77 -7.51 -4.99 8.73
CA PHE A 77 -7.36 -6.34 8.22
C PHE A 77 -7.69 -6.37 6.72
N ASP A 78 -6.66 -6.52 5.90
CA ASP A 78 -6.78 -6.61 4.46
C ASP A 78 -7.06 -8.06 4.04
N LYS A 79 -8.34 -8.35 3.77
CA LYS A 79 -8.80 -9.67 3.33
C LYS A 79 -8.24 -10.08 1.97
N THR A 80 -7.81 -9.14 1.12
CA THR A 80 -7.28 -9.45 -0.22
C THR A 80 -5.93 -10.15 -0.16
N VAL A 81 -5.16 -9.87 0.89
CA VAL A 81 -3.84 -10.44 1.16
C VAL A 81 -3.77 -11.20 2.49
N ASN A 82 -4.90 -11.30 3.20
CA ASN A 82 -5.06 -11.95 4.50
C ASN A 82 -4.02 -11.48 5.55
N LYS A 83 -3.81 -10.16 5.66
CA LYS A 83 -2.81 -9.55 6.56
C LYS A 83 -3.38 -8.36 7.32
N TYR A 84 -2.88 -8.16 8.54
CA TYR A 84 -3.02 -6.87 9.22
C TYR A 84 -2.02 -5.88 8.64
N ARG A 85 -2.46 -4.65 8.43
CA ARG A 85 -1.65 -3.54 7.92
C ARG A 85 -1.83 -2.35 8.85
N SER A 86 -0.73 -1.73 9.23
CA SER A 86 -0.70 -0.59 10.16
C SER A 86 -0.21 0.64 9.43
N PHE A 87 -0.84 1.78 9.69
CA PHE A 87 -0.55 3.03 9.01
C PHE A 87 -0.40 4.16 10.01
N PHE A 88 0.66 4.94 9.89
CA PHE A 88 1.02 6.00 10.84
C PHE A 88 1.00 7.36 10.17
N ALA A 89 0.53 8.38 10.89
CA ALA A 89 0.64 9.77 10.48
C ALA A 89 2.02 10.31 10.87
N LEU A 90 2.94 10.42 9.91
CA LEU A 90 4.32 10.83 10.16
C LEU A 90 4.63 12.14 9.42
N PRO A 91 5.41 13.06 10.02
CA PRO A 91 5.82 14.29 9.38
C PRO A 91 6.74 14.01 8.18
N TYR A 92 6.36 14.50 7.00
CA TYR A 92 7.15 14.34 5.78
C TYR A 92 7.35 15.68 5.06
N ASN A 93 8.52 15.85 4.47
CA ASN A 93 8.90 17.03 3.69
C ASN A 93 9.06 16.64 2.22
N ALA A 94 8.00 16.77 1.43
CA ALA A 94 8.11 16.57 -0.02
C ALA A 94 8.79 17.76 -0.74
N THR A 95 8.82 18.95 -0.12
CA THR A 95 9.43 20.17 -0.69
C THR A 95 9.93 21.09 0.44
N THR A 96 10.92 21.92 0.14
CA THR A 96 11.62 22.80 1.08
C THR A 96 10.67 23.72 1.87
N GLY A 97 10.56 23.49 3.18
CA GLY A 97 10.10 24.48 4.15
C GLY A 97 8.93 24.10 5.07
N TYR A 98 8.11 23.09 4.75
CA TYR A 98 6.96 22.73 5.60
C TYR A 98 6.75 21.21 5.76
N ARG A 99 6.95 20.73 6.99
CA ARG A 99 6.62 19.35 7.40
C ARG A 99 5.12 19.26 7.60
N THR A 100 4.44 18.48 6.77
CA THR A 100 3.06 18.08 7.03
C THR A 100 3.02 16.60 7.34
N SER A 101 2.17 16.20 8.30
CA SER A 101 1.93 14.78 8.53
C SER A 101 1.18 14.20 7.34
N ILE A 102 1.65 13.04 6.87
CA ILE A 102 1.02 12.21 5.84
C ILE A 102 0.97 10.77 6.33
N PHE A 103 0.15 9.92 5.72
CA PHE A 103 0.02 8.52 6.13
C PHE A 103 1.06 7.61 5.45
N PHE A 104 1.76 6.79 6.22
CA PHE A 104 2.62 5.73 5.71
C PHE A 104 2.12 4.39 6.21
N GLU A 105 2.14 3.36 5.37
CA GLU A 105 2.08 1.98 5.84
C GLU A 105 3.41 1.60 6.49
N LEU A 106 3.37 1.06 7.70
CA LEU A 106 4.53 0.47 8.35
C LEU A 106 4.71 -0.95 7.83
N MET A 107 5.81 -1.20 7.13
CA MET A 107 6.13 -2.51 6.57
C MET A 107 6.98 -3.32 7.54
N GLU A 108 8.03 -2.73 8.09
CA GLU A 108 8.92 -3.33 9.10
C GLU A 108 9.49 -2.27 10.02
N GLU A 109 9.65 -2.61 11.29
CA GLU A 109 10.22 -1.76 12.34
C GLU A 109 11.55 -2.36 12.84
N GLY A 110 12.49 -1.49 13.19
CA GLY A 110 13.79 -1.87 13.77
C GLY A 110 14.84 -0.82 13.47
N ASN A 111 16.12 -1.22 13.53
CA ASN A 111 17.25 -0.33 13.22
C ASN A 111 17.12 0.34 11.85
N LEU A 112 16.59 -0.39 10.86
CA LEU A 112 16.13 0.17 9.61
C LEU A 112 14.61 0.00 9.54
N THR A 113 13.87 1.10 9.63
CA THR A 113 12.40 1.08 9.57
C THR A 113 11.94 1.33 8.14
N LEU A 114 11.20 0.37 7.58
CA LEU A 114 10.67 0.41 6.22
C LEU A 114 9.20 0.87 6.24
N LEU A 115 8.93 1.89 5.45
CA LEU A 115 7.61 2.47 5.23
C LEU A 115 7.21 2.33 3.76
N ALA A 116 5.91 2.32 3.49
CA ALA A 116 5.38 2.29 2.13
C ALA A 116 4.20 3.24 1.91
N ARG A 117 4.02 3.69 0.66
CA ARG A 117 2.81 4.37 0.18
C ARG A 117 2.35 3.75 -1.13
N GLU A 118 1.04 3.60 -1.25
CA GLU A 118 0.39 3.20 -2.48
C GLU A 118 0.31 4.39 -3.46
N ALA A 119 0.53 4.12 -4.74
CA ALA A 119 0.33 5.07 -5.82
C ALA A 119 -0.25 4.36 -7.06
N LEU A 120 -0.85 5.14 -7.95
CA LEU A 120 -1.42 4.64 -9.20
C LEU A 120 -0.60 5.16 -10.38
N GLU A 121 -0.14 4.24 -11.23
CA GLU A 121 0.63 4.55 -12.43
C GLU A 121 -0.01 3.94 -13.66
N TYR A 122 0.17 4.58 -14.82
CA TYR A 122 -0.18 3.97 -16.09
C TYR A 122 1.01 3.19 -16.65
N ARG A 123 0.82 1.90 -16.89
CA ARG A 123 1.78 1.06 -17.59
C ARG A 123 1.25 0.69 -18.97
N THR A 124 2.09 0.90 -19.98
CA THR A 124 1.82 0.54 -21.37
C THR A 124 2.35 -0.85 -21.67
N TYR A 125 1.49 -1.69 -22.24
CA TYR A 125 1.80 -3.05 -22.63
C TYR A 125 1.64 -3.22 -24.13
N ASN A 126 2.55 -4.00 -24.72
CA ASN A 126 2.42 -4.47 -26.09
C ASN A 126 1.55 -5.72 -26.08
N SER A 127 0.46 -5.72 -26.84
CA SER A 127 -0.39 -6.90 -26.99
C SER A 127 0.00 -7.66 -28.26
N PRO A 128 0.37 -8.94 -28.19
CA PRO A 128 0.51 -9.78 -29.38
C PRO A 128 -0.86 -10.11 -30.02
N TYR A 129 -1.95 -10.02 -29.24
CA TYR A 129 -3.30 -10.41 -29.64
C TYR A 129 -4.15 -9.24 -30.18
N TYR A 130 -3.75 -8.00 -29.91
CA TYR A 130 -4.39 -6.79 -30.42
C TYR A 130 -3.35 -6.02 -31.23
N PHE A 131 -3.69 -5.53 -32.43
CA PHE A 131 -2.83 -4.63 -33.19
C PHE A 131 -2.74 -3.27 -32.46
N GLY A 132 -1.81 -3.14 -31.51
CA GLY A 132 -1.58 -1.89 -30.78
C GLY A 132 -1.00 -2.07 -29.38
N THR A 133 -0.69 -0.93 -28.76
CA THR A 133 -0.36 -0.82 -27.35
C THR A 133 -1.61 -0.49 -26.55
N PHE A 134 -1.68 -0.98 -25.32
CA PHE A 134 -2.73 -0.57 -24.39
C PHE A 134 -2.12 -0.13 -23.07
N SER A 135 -2.65 0.94 -22.51
CA SER A 135 -2.26 1.43 -21.19
C SER A 135 -3.29 0.97 -20.16
N ARG A 136 -2.81 0.47 -19.03
CA ARG A 136 -3.66 0.18 -17.87
C ARG A 136 -3.08 0.81 -16.63
N GLN A 137 -3.97 1.20 -15.73
CA GLN A 137 -3.59 1.67 -14.42
C GLN A 137 -3.19 0.48 -13.55
N VAL A 138 -2.09 0.64 -12.82
CA VAL A 138 -1.56 -0.35 -11.89
C VAL A 138 -1.31 0.30 -10.53
N LEU A 139 -1.55 -0.45 -9.47
CA LEU A 139 -1.12 -0.09 -8.12
C LEU A 139 0.36 -0.40 -7.97
N VAL A 140 1.13 0.63 -7.62
CA VAL A 140 2.54 0.53 -7.29
C VAL A 140 2.75 0.92 -5.83
N HIS A 141 3.89 0.53 -5.29
CA HIS A 141 4.30 0.89 -3.93
C HIS A 141 5.58 1.71 -4.01
N LYS A 142 5.54 2.89 -3.40
CA LYS A 142 6.71 3.71 -3.12
C LYS A 142 7.21 3.36 -1.72
N TYR A 143 8.52 3.18 -1.58
CA TYR A 143 9.12 2.79 -0.31
C TYR A 143 9.91 3.94 0.27
N PHE A 144 9.99 3.98 1.59
CA PHE A 144 10.71 5.01 2.33
C PHE A 144 11.42 4.37 3.51
N PHE A 145 12.57 4.92 3.90
CA PHE A 145 13.26 4.54 5.11
C PHE A 145 13.17 5.67 6.13
N LEU A 146 12.83 5.31 7.38
CA LEU A 146 12.89 6.22 8.52
C LEU A 146 14.26 6.06 9.20
N GLU A 147 15.02 7.14 9.21
CA GLU A 147 16.35 7.23 9.84
C GLU A 147 16.24 7.56 11.34
N GLU A 148 17.33 7.34 12.08
CA GLU A 148 17.39 7.56 13.53
C GLU A 148 17.11 9.01 13.95
N ASP A 149 17.44 9.98 13.10
CA ASP A 149 17.18 11.41 13.34
C ASP A 149 15.71 11.82 13.04
N GLY A 150 14.87 10.86 12.63
CA GLY A 150 13.48 11.06 12.25
C GLY A 150 13.28 11.55 10.81
N ALA A 151 14.33 11.60 9.99
CA ALA A 151 14.20 11.85 8.56
C ALA A 151 13.55 10.65 7.86
N ILE A 152 12.66 10.93 6.91
CA ILE A 152 12.06 9.93 6.05
C ILE A 152 12.58 10.18 4.64
N VAL A 153 13.27 9.20 4.07
CA VAL A 153 13.91 9.28 2.75
C VAL A 153 13.23 8.30 1.79
N GLU A 154 12.84 8.76 0.60
CA GLU A 154 12.29 7.89 -0.45
C GLU A 154 13.37 6.95 -0.97
N PHE A 155 13.04 5.66 -1.07
CA PHE A 155 13.91 4.65 -1.66
C PHE A 155 13.65 4.57 -3.17
N GLU A 156 14.65 4.95 -3.96
CA GLU A 156 14.54 5.01 -5.43
C GLU A 156 14.47 3.64 -6.12
N GLY A 157 14.62 2.54 -5.38
CA GLY A 157 14.58 1.20 -5.94
C GLY A 157 15.93 0.72 -6.50
N ASN A 158 17.04 1.29 -6.03
CA ASN A 158 18.37 0.87 -6.44
C ASN A 158 18.95 -0.16 -5.45
N ARG A 159 19.45 -1.27 -5.99
CA ARG A 159 20.07 -2.33 -5.19
C ARG A 159 21.30 -1.86 -4.40
N SER A 160 22.15 -1.04 -5.02
CA SER A 160 23.35 -0.48 -4.38
C SER A 160 22.99 0.30 -3.13
N ASP A 161 21.93 1.10 -3.22
CA ASP A 161 21.54 2.05 -2.18
C ASP A 161 20.91 1.29 -1.01
N LEU A 162 20.10 0.25 -1.31
CA LEU A 162 19.58 -0.67 -0.30
C LEU A 162 20.71 -1.33 0.50
N LEU A 163 21.74 -1.84 -0.20
CA LEU A 163 22.86 -2.49 0.46
C LEU A 163 23.75 -1.49 1.21
N ALA A 164 23.88 -0.25 0.74
CA ALA A 164 24.60 0.80 1.43
C ALA A 164 23.97 1.11 2.80
N LEU A 165 22.64 1.16 2.88
CA LEU A 165 21.90 1.33 4.15
C LEU A 165 22.18 0.20 5.15
N MET A 166 22.55 -0.99 4.66
CA MET A 166 22.84 -2.16 5.50
C MET A 166 24.30 -2.22 5.99
N GLY A 167 25.17 -1.36 5.49
CA GLY A 167 26.56 -1.22 5.94
C GLY A 167 27.33 -2.55 5.97
N ASN A 168 27.93 -2.86 7.12
CA ASN A 168 28.75 -4.07 7.31
C ASN A 168 27.96 -5.39 7.22
N LYS A 169 26.63 -5.36 7.19
CA LYS A 169 25.78 -6.56 7.07
C LYS A 169 25.32 -6.81 5.63
N ALA A 170 25.64 -5.91 4.70
CA ALA A 170 25.22 -5.97 3.31
C ALA A 170 25.52 -7.33 2.64
N GLU A 171 26.75 -7.86 2.80
CA GLU A 171 27.13 -9.15 2.21
C GLU A 171 26.28 -10.31 2.75
N THR A 172 25.99 -10.30 4.05
CA THR A 172 25.17 -11.34 4.69
C THR A 172 23.72 -11.26 4.22
N VAL A 173 23.15 -10.06 4.13
CA VAL A 173 21.79 -9.85 3.63
C VAL A 173 21.70 -10.20 2.15
N GLU A 174 22.69 -9.86 1.34
CA GLU A 174 22.75 -10.22 -0.06
C GLU A 174 22.75 -11.74 -0.27
N LYS A 175 23.50 -12.48 0.55
CA LYS A 175 23.48 -13.94 0.53
C LYS A 175 22.08 -14.48 0.86
N TYR A 176 21.45 -13.95 1.92
CA TYR A 176 20.08 -14.31 2.31
C TYR A 176 19.06 -14.07 1.18
N MET A 177 19.16 -12.92 0.49
CA MET A 177 18.33 -12.59 -0.66
C MET A 177 18.46 -13.64 -1.76
N LYS A 178 19.69 -14.06 -2.10
CA LYS A 178 19.96 -15.05 -3.14
C LYS A 178 19.42 -16.42 -2.77
N GLU A 179 19.66 -16.88 -1.55
CA GLU A 179 19.23 -18.19 -1.06
C GLU A 179 17.70 -18.32 -1.03
N ASN A 180 17.01 -17.25 -0.63
CA ASN A 180 15.55 -17.22 -0.52
C ASN A 180 14.86 -16.69 -1.79
N ARG A 181 15.63 -16.34 -2.82
CA ARG A 181 15.14 -15.78 -4.11
C ARG A 181 14.28 -14.53 -3.94
N LEU A 182 14.63 -13.68 -2.97
CA LEU A 182 13.91 -12.46 -2.66
C LEU A 182 14.23 -11.35 -3.67
N ARG A 183 13.19 -10.63 -4.10
CA ARG A 183 13.30 -9.50 -5.03
C ARG A 183 12.92 -8.22 -4.31
N PHE A 184 13.86 -7.28 -4.19
CA PHE A 184 13.64 -6.04 -3.41
C PHE A 184 12.59 -5.12 -4.04
N GLU A 185 12.21 -5.35 -5.29
CA GLU A 185 11.13 -4.67 -6.00
C GLU A 185 9.74 -5.15 -5.54
N GLU A 186 9.65 -6.35 -4.96
CA GLU A 186 8.41 -6.94 -4.49
C GLU A 186 8.15 -6.56 -3.02
N LYS A 187 6.93 -6.07 -2.74
CA LYS A 187 6.56 -5.48 -1.44
C LYS A 187 6.92 -6.33 -0.23
N TYR A 188 6.52 -7.60 -0.23
CA TYR A 188 6.71 -8.46 0.93
C TYR A 188 8.11 -9.08 0.99
N ASP A 189 8.77 -9.24 -0.16
CA ASP A 189 10.17 -9.67 -0.20
C ASP A 189 11.06 -8.55 0.36
N LEU A 190 10.82 -7.28 0.01
CA LEU A 190 11.55 -6.14 0.58
C LEU A 190 11.36 -6.05 2.09
N ALA A 191 10.12 -6.20 2.57
CA ALA A 191 9.86 -6.29 4.01
C ALA A 191 10.66 -7.44 4.65
N GLN A 192 10.66 -8.63 4.06
CA GLN A 192 11.42 -9.77 4.57
C GLN A 192 12.95 -9.53 4.58
N ILE A 193 13.48 -8.83 3.57
CA ILE A 193 14.89 -8.43 3.51
C ILE A 193 15.24 -7.49 4.67
N VAL A 194 14.42 -6.46 4.90
CA VAL A 194 14.62 -5.48 5.98
C VAL A 194 14.47 -6.14 7.35
N ALA A 195 13.48 -7.02 7.52
CA ALA A 195 13.29 -7.80 8.74
C ALA A 195 14.52 -8.65 9.07
N TYR A 196 15.10 -9.32 8.06
CA TYR A 196 16.33 -10.09 8.24
C TYR A 196 17.50 -9.19 8.66
N TYR A 197 17.70 -8.06 7.98
CA TYR A 197 18.72 -7.08 8.39
C TYR A 197 18.53 -6.61 9.85
N ASN A 198 17.29 -6.29 10.25
CA ASN A 198 16.97 -5.86 11.61
C ASN A 198 17.27 -6.96 12.63
N SER A 199 17.02 -8.24 12.31
CA SER A 199 17.35 -9.38 13.18
C SER A 199 18.86 -9.53 13.43
N LEU A 200 19.70 -9.17 12.45
CA LEU A 200 21.16 -9.16 12.61
C LEU A 200 21.65 -8.00 13.47
N SER A 201 20.82 -6.96 13.66
CA SER A 201 21.15 -5.72 14.37
C SER A 201 20.59 -5.64 15.78
N GLY A 202 19.54 -6.42 16.08
CA GLY A 202 19.01 -6.58 17.43
C GLY A 202 19.89 -7.38 18.40
N ASN A 203 21.00 -7.99 17.97
CA ASN A 203 21.91 -8.77 18.82
C ASN A 203 23.04 -7.94 19.49
N SER A 204 22.99 -6.60 19.43
CA SER A 204 23.99 -5.71 20.06
C SER A 204 23.46 -4.95 21.28
N VAL A 205 22.66 -5.61 22.11
CA VAL A 205 22.43 -5.19 23.50
C VAL A 205 22.69 -6.38 24.42
N ASN A 206 23.93 -6.48 24.90
CA ASN A 206 24.27 -7.10 26.17
C ASN A 206 24.27 -6.02 27.24
#